data_AF-A0AA42RU13-F1
#
_entry.id   AF-A0AA42RU13-F1
#
_cell.length_a   1.000
_cell.length_b   1.000
_cell.length_c   1.000
_cell.angle_alpha   90.00
_cell.angle_beta   90.00
_cell.angle_gamma   90.00
#
_symmetry.space_group_name_H-M   'P 1'
#
loop_
_entity.id
_entity.type
_entity.pdbx_description
1 polymer ?
#
loop_
_entity_poly.entity_id
_entity_poly.type
_entity_poly.pdbx_seq_one_letter_code
_entity_poly.pdbx_strand_id
1 'polypeptide(L)'
;MSIEDFKKTHRKWNLFQDIDTLGSYDFFTSVVDLTSLSPRHILNMKSALEQLNHKKPKGEKLSHEQYSSLAKVLPLASHEYTHFIDATSTLWGLRHLALLNNAYLADDKMGGTEEDFKSAKKFYDHTRSIHLPKYYTTIELELPETRPWQSVITMGKVFTSDGTTAGKPVLFSRFFNANGDCITRSPVSTISILEASAMAQEIFAQASLLDVAEDNFKTIENNLHSKKVLSELYNKRLTEYSVCVHIVSNHLKCKEALTSFGICAVLTRLVLNMPKSCLEIIYRNCNIAKILNIPARHEFETRMSDGIKNGDLGIIFYLLCKALPQRPYNNHTTVMLGAVAALDKLGLNMDLIAEEGQIEAKSLFESLERSKIASIRLLANAGIDNFKKQEYKESRLDFQKLSIPNALLDDLSFGEIFSSENNILADLNMEDCYQELFSGQRWVERFAEACL
;
A
#
# COMPACT_ATOMS: atom_id res chain seq x y z
N MET A 1 -5.80 27.28 -9.76
CA MET A 1 -5.24 26.45 -10.84
C MET A 1 -6.37 25.51 -11.28
N SER A 2 -6.28 24.71 -12.35
CA SER A 2 -7.33 23.71 -12.67
C SER A 2 -6.76 22.29 -12.51
N ILE A 3 -7.62 21.27 -12.39
CA ILE A 3 -7.22 19.86 -12.47
C ILE A 3 -6.43 19.52 -13.75
N GLU A 4 -6.52 20.34 -14.81
CA GLU A 4 -5.73 20.16 -16.03
C GLU A 4 -4.21 20.23 -15.77
N ASP A 5 -3.79 20.91 -14.70
CA ASP A 5 -2.38 20.96 -14.29
C ASP A 5 -1.95 19.73 -13.48
N PHE A 6 -2.88 18.93 -12.94
CA PHE A 6 -2.60 17.67 -12.23
C PHE A 6 -1.77 16.73 -13.10
N LYS A 7 -2.19 16.46 -14.36
CA LYS A 7 -1.46 15.55 -15.25
C LYS A 7 -0.02 16.02 -15.56
N LYS A 8 0.27 17.32 -15.42
CA LYS A 8 1.62 17.88 -15.60
C LYS A 8 2.48 17.74 -14.34
N THR A 9 1.90 17.98 -13.17
CA THR A 9 2.60 18.02 -11.88
C THR A 9 2.74 16.65 -11.23
N HIS A 10 1.72 15.80 -11.38
CA HIS A 10 1.65 14.43 -10.87
C HIS A 10 2.85 13.59 -11.31
N ARG A 11 3.35 13.78 -12.53
CA ARG A 11 4.52 13.04 -13.05
C ARG A 11 5.80 13.23 -12.21
N LYS A 12 5.95 14.33 -11.47
CA LYS A 12 7.15 14.57 -10.63
C LYS A 12 7.10 13.74 -9.33
N TRP A 13 5.91 13.41 -8.84
CA TRP A 13 5.70 12.86 -7.49
C TRP A 13 4.88 11.57 -7.44
N ASN A 14 4.45 11.06 -8.59
CA ASN A 14 3.88 9.72 -8.67
C ASN A 14 4.95 8.71 -8.21
N LEU A 15 4.83 8.26 -6.97
CA LEU A 15 5.76 7.32 -6.35
C LEU A 15 5.74 5.95 -7.05
N PHE A 16 4.72 5.68 -7.85
CA PHE A 16 4.51 4.43 -8.59
C PHE A 16 4.75 4.56 -10.11
N GLN A 17 5.23 5.72 -10.59
CA GLN A 17 5.30 6.09 -12.01
C GLN A 17 5.96 5.05 -12.94
N ASP A 18 6.98 4.34 -12.46
CA ASP A 18 7.73 3.39 -13.30
C ASP A 18 6.88 2.15 -13.70
N ILE A 19 5.67 1.97 -13.13
CA ILE A 19 4.77 0.81 -13.35
C ILE A 19 3.32 1.20 -13.64
N ASP A 20 2.84 2.26 -12.99
CA ASP A 20 1.45 2.70 -13.03
C ASP A 20 1.14 3.45 -14.33
N THR A 21 0.83 2.66 -15.36
CA THR A 21 0.40 3.16 -16.67
C THR A 21 -1.13 3.23 -16.79
N LEU A 22 -1.88 2.64 -15.85
CA LEU A 22 -3.32 2.48 -15.92
C LEU A 22 -4.11 3.32 -14.91
N GLY A 23 -3.54 3.59 -13.75
CA GLY A 23 -4.08 4.41 -12.67
C GLY A 23 -2.94 4.89 -11.78
N SER A 24 -3.24 5.67 -10.75
CA SER A 24 -2.28 6.07 -9.73
C SER A 24 -2.97 6.75 -8.54
N TYR A 25 -2.34 6.71 -7.37
CA TYR A 25 -2.72 7.48 -6.20
C TYR A 25 -1.67 8.56 -5.83
N ASP A 26 -2.11 9.79 -5.58
CA ASP A 26 -1.24 10.91 -5.22
C ASP A 26 -1.19 11.15 -3.69
N PHE A 27 -0.03 10.99 -3.07
CA PHE A 27 0.17 11.14 -1.62
C PHE A 27 0.18 12.60 -1.13
N PHE A 28 0.22 13.61 -2.01
CA PHE A 28 0.18 15.02 -1.61
C PHE A 28 -1.25 15.58 -1.61
N THR A 29 -2.09 15.04 -2.47
CA THR A 29 -3.43 15.56 -2.77
C THR A 29 -4.54 14.53 -2.53
N SER A 30 -4.19 13.29 -2.21
CA SER A 30 -5.12 12.18 -1.99
C SER A 30 -6.06 11.88 -3.17
N VAL A 31 -5.69 12.31 -4.39
CA VAL A 31 -6.43 12.04 -5.61
C VAL A 31 -6.19 10.60 -6.04
N VAL A 32 -7.28 9.89 -6.34
CA VAL A 32 -7.28 8.59 -7.02
C VAL A 32 -7.50 8.86 -8.51
N ASP A 33 -6.50 8.55 -9.33
CA ASP A 33 -6.55 8.71 -10.78
C ASP A 33 -6.66 7.34 -11.44
N LEU A 34 -7.67 7.18 -12.30
CA LEU A 34 -7.90 5.99 -13.11
C LEU A 34 -7.78 6.37 -14.59
N THR A 35 -6.65 6.96 -14.98
CA THR A 35 -6.38 7.54 -16.31
C THR A 35 -6.59 6.57 -17.49
N SER A 36 -6.58 5.25 -17.29
CA SER A 36 -6.95 4.28 -18.36
C SER A 36 -8.46 4.04 -18.53
N LEU A 37 -9.28 4.63 -17.66
CA LEU A 37 -10.73 4.49 -17.64
C LEU A 37 -11.39 5.79 -18.08
N SER A 38 -12.49 5.62 -18.82
CA SER A 38 -13.33 6.71 -19.30
C SER A 38 -14.71 6.61 -18.67
N PRO A 39 -15.53 7.66 -18.73
CA PRO A 39 -16.91 7.61 -18.21
C PRO A 39 -17.73 6.46 -18.81
N ARG A 40 -17.46 6.10 -20.06
CA ARG A 40 -18.10 4.96 -20.73
C ARG A 40 -17.78 3.63 -20.06
N HIS A 41 -16.53 3.42 -19.62
CA HIS A 41 -16.16 2.21 -18.89
C HIS A 41 -16.93 2.11 -17.56
N ILE A 42 -17.09 3.23 -16.86
CA ILE A 42 -17.83 3.28 -15.59
C ILE A 42 -19.32 3.00 -15.82
N LEU A 43 -19.92 3.59 -16.86
CA LEU A 43 -21.31 3.34 -17.22
C LEU A 43 -21.56 1.87 -17.57
N ASN A 44 -20.67 1.25 -18.36
CA ASN A 44 -20.77 -0.17 -18.71
C ASN A 44 -20.67 -1.06 -17.48
N MET A 45 -19.76 -0.74 -16.55
CA MET A 45 -19.64 -1.46 -15.27
C MET A 45 -20.92 -1.34 -14.44
N LYS A 46 -21.46 -0.12 -14.26
CA LYS A 46 -22.71 0.10 -13.51
C LYS A 46 -23.88 -0.66 -14.14
N SER A 47 -24.02 -0.62 -15.46
CA SER A 47 -25.05 -1.40 -16.17
C SER A 47 -24.89 -2.91 -15.96
N ALA A 48 -23.65 -3.43 -15.98
CA ALA A 48 -23.39 -4.83 -15.67
C ALA A 48 -23.80 -5.20 -14.24
N LEU A 49 -23.51 -4.34 -13.25
CA LEU A 49 -23.92 -4.54 -11.85
C LEU A 49 -25.45 -4.49 -11.66
N GLU A 50 -26.13 -3.52 -12.29
CA GLU A 50 -27.59 -3.41 -12.23
C GLU A 50 -28.30 -4.64 -12.81
N GLN A 51 -27.79 -5.16 -13.93
CA GLN A 51 -28.31 -6.38 -14.54
C GLN A 51 -28.15 -7.61 -13.63
N LEU A 52 -27.14 -7.63 -12.76
CA LEU A 52 -26.97 -8.68 -11.75
C LEU A 52 -27.97 -8.52 -10.60
N ASN A 53 -28.20 -7.28 -10.15
CA ASN A 53 -29.09 -6.99 -9.02
C ASN A 53 -30.59 -7.14 -9.37
N HIS A 54 -31.01 -6.81 -10.60
CA HIS A 54 -32.42 -6.75 -10.97
C HIS A 54 -33.00 -8.03 -11.60
N LYS A 55 -32.21 -9.06 -11.89
CA LYS A 55 -32.68 -10.14 -12.80
C LYS A 55 -32.39 -11.60 -12.46
N LYS A 56 -31.75 -11.98 -11.35
CA LYS A 56 -31.24 -13.36 -11.29
C LYS A 56 -31.63 -14.18 -10.04
N PRO A 57 -32.20 -15.40 -10.21
CA PRO A 57 -32.26 -16.38 -9.13
C PRO A 57 -30.84 -16.77 -8.68
N LYS A 58 -30.68 -17.21 -7.43
CA LYS A 58 -29.41 -17.70 -6.89
C LYS A 58 -28.75 -18.70 -7.87
N GLY A 59 -27.56 -18.38 -8.38
CA GLY A 59 -26.68 -19.33 -9.10
C GLY A 59 -26.37 -19.01 -10.57
N GLU A 60 -26.85 -17.90 -11.12
CA GLU A 60 -26.57 -17.56 -12.52
C GLU A 60 -25.22 -16.81 -12.67
N LYS A 61 -24.43 -17.21 -13.68
CA LYS A 61 -23.04 -16.79 -13.89
C LYS A 61 -22.94 -15.48 -14.69
N LEU A 62 -21.79 -14.80 -14.60
CA LEU A 62 -21.47 -13.62 -15.41
C LEU A 62 -21.25 -14.04 -16.86
N SER A 63 -21.94 -13.37 -17.78
CA SER A 63 -21.63 -13.49 -19.21
C SER A 63 -20.25 -12.89 -19.49
N HIS A 64 -19.67 -13.24 -20.65
CA HIS A 64 -18.37 -12.69 -21.08
C HIS A 64 -18.36 -11.15 -21.11
N GLU A 65 -19.43 -10.52 -21.60
CA GLU A 65 -19.54 -9.06 -21.70
C GLU A 65 -19.64 -8.40 -20.31
N GLN A 66 -20.41 -9.01 -19.41
CA GLN A 66 -20.54 -8.55 -18.02
C GLN A 66 -19.20 -8.68 -17.29
N TYR A 67 -18.56 -9.83 -17.38
CA TYR A 67 -17.23 -10.04 -16.81
C TYR A 67 -16.22 -9.04 -17.36
N SER A 68 -16.16 -8.85 -18.68
CA SER A 68 -15.17 -7.95 -19.30
C SER A 68 -15.38 -6.50 -18.86
N SER A 69 -16.63 -6.06 -18.71
CA SER A 69 -16.95 -4.73 -18.21
C SER A 69 -16.52 -4.55 -16.74
N LEU A 70 -16.75 -5.55 -15.89
CA LEU A 70 -16.38 -5.51 -14.48
C LEU A 70 -14.85 -5.64 -14.29
N ALA A 71 -14.20 -6.59 -14.97
CA ALA A 71 -12.78 -6.85 -14.88
C ALA A 71 -11.92 -5.72 -15.46
N LYS A 72 -12.48 -4.88 -16.32
CA LYS A 72 -11.82 -3.67 -16.82
C LYS A 72 -11.67 -2.59 -15.73
N VAL A 73 -12.59 -2.52 -14.77
CA VAL A 73 -12.67 -1.42 -13.80
C VAL A 73 -12.32 -1.88 -12.39
N LEU A 74 -12.98 -2.91 -11.88
CA LEU A 74 -12.93 -3.26 -10.46
C LEU A 74 -11.53 -3.62 -9.94
N PRO A 75 -10.71 -4.43 -10.63
CA PRO A 75 -9.36 -4.76 -10.15
C PRO A 75 -8.48 -3.51 -10.02
N LEU A 76 -8.45 -2.65 -11.04
CA LEU A 76 -7.68 -1.40 -11.04
C LEU A 76 -8.21 -0.44 -9.98
N ALA A 77 -9.53 -0.26 -9.88
CA ALA A 77 -10.10 0.58 -8.84
C ALA A 77 -9.78 0.05 -7.44
N SER A 78 -9.91 -1.27 -7.21
CA SER A 78 -9.52 -1.88 -5.95
C SER A 78 -8.04 -1.67 -5.63
N HIS A 79 -7.16 -1.68 -6.63
CA HIS A 79 -5.75 -1.34 -6.45
C HIS A 79 -5.58 0.09 -5.93
N GLU A 80 -6.03 1.09 -6.70
CA GLU A 80 -5.79 2.50 -6.36
C GLU A 80 -6.53 2.97 -5.11
N TYR A 81 -7.75 2.49 -4.90
CA TYR A 81 -8.45 2.78 -3.65
C TYR A 81 -7.81 2.08 -2.45
N THR A 82 -7.07 0.99 -2.63
CA THR A 82 -6.28 0.42 -1.53
C THR A 82 -5.16 1.39 -1.13
N HIS A 83 -4.48 2.04 -2.07
CA HIS A 83 -3.50 3.09 -1.75
C HIS A 83 -4.15 4.25 -1.01
N PHE A 84 -5.31 4.73 -1.46
CA PHE A 84 -6.08 5.75 -0.74
C PHE A 84 -6.41 5.30 0.70
N ILE A 85 -6.91 4.08 0.86
CA ILE A 85 -7.26 3.53 2.17
C ILE A 85 -6.03 3.36 3.07
N ASP A 86 -4.94 2.83 2.53
CA ASP A 86 -3.72 2.62 3.30
C ASP A 86 -3.09 3.97 3.71
N ALA A 87 -3.19 5.00 2.87
CA ALA A 87 -2.65 6.34 3.12
C ALA A 87 -3.56 7.27 3.94
N THR A 88 -4.83 6.93 4.16
CA THR A 88 -5.77 7.78 4.92
C THR A 88 -6.40 7.10 6.13
N SER A 89 -6.49 5.77 6.12
CA SER A 89 -7.37 5.01 7.01
C SER A 89 -6.65 3.91 7.80
N THR A 90 -5.34 3.74 7.64
CA THR A 90 -4.51 2.92 8.54
C THR A 90 -3.80 3.80 9.57
N LEU A 91 -3.16 3.24 10.61
CA LEU A 91 -2.32 4.05 11.51
C LEU A 91 -1.17 4.74 10.77
N TRP A 92 -0.55 4.06 9.81
CA TRP A 92 0.43 4.68 8.93
C TRP A 92 -0.18 5.84 8.14
N GLY A 93 -1.36 5.63 7.55
CA GLY A 93 -2.10 6.65 6.81
C GLY A 93 -2.51 7.87 7.64
N LEU A 94 -3.06 7.66 8.84
CA LEU A 94 -3.41 8.75 9.76
C LEU A 94 -2.17 9.55 10.21
N ARG A 95 -1.02 8.88 10.41
CA ARG A 95 0.26 9.55 10.67
C ARG A 95 0.73 10.34 9.45
N HIS A 96 0.55 9.80 8.25
CA HIS A 96 0.88 10.48 6.99
C HIS A 96 0.02 11.74 6.82
N LEU A 97 -1.30 11.66 7.01
CA LEU A 97 -2.21 12.81 7.02
C LEU A 97 -1.82 13.85 8.09
N ALA A 98 -1.39 13.42 9.29
CA ALA A 98 -0.92 14.33 10.32
C ALA A 98 0.37 15.08 9.91
N LEU A 99 1.30 14.40 9.23
CA LEU A 99 2.50 15.04 8.69
C LEU A 99 2.15 16.04 7.57
N LEU A 100 1.27 15.65 6.65
CA LEU A 100 0.73 16.50 5.59
C LEU A 100 0.11 17.78 6.18
N ASN A 101 -0.78 17.62 7.16
CA ASN A 101 -1.44 18.72 7.84
C ASN A 101 -0.44 19.70 8.46
N ASN A 102 0.52 19.19 9.22
CA ASN A 102 1.51 20.04 9.90
C ASN A 102 2.42 20.77 8.90
N ALA A 103 2.76 20.12 7.78
CA ALA A 103 3.54 20.73 6.71
C ALA A 103 2.78 21.86 6.01
N TYR A 104 1.48 21.68 5.76
CA TYR A 104 0.67 22.67 5.05
C TYR A 104 0.27 23.84 5.96
N LEU A 105 0.01 23.60 7.25
CA LEU A 105 -0.22 24.66 8.22
C LEU A 105 1.04 25.47 8.55
N ALA A 106 2.23 24.97 8.23
CA ALA A 106 3.48 25.70 8.38
C ALA A 106 3.66 26.79 7.30
N ASP A 107 2.82 26.85 6.25
CA ASP A 107 2.83 27.96 5.29
C ASP A 107 2.47 29.28 6.00
N ASP A 108 3.21 30.35 5.69
CA ASP A 108 2.96 31.68 6.25
C ASP A 108 1.55 32.18 5.92
N LYS A 109 1.00 31.78 4.76
CA LYS A 109 -0.39 32.06 4.36
C LYS A 109 -1.43 31.38 5.26
N MET A 110 -1.06 30.30 5.93
CA MET A 110 -1.91 29.57 6.88
C MET A 110 -1.67 30.01 8.34
N GLY A 111 -0.79 30.99 8.53
CA GLY A 111 -0.37 31.53 9.82
C GLY A 111 0.79 30.79 10.47
N GLY A 112 1.54 29.98 9.70
CA GLY A 112 2.77 29.35 10.16
C GLY A 112 3.91 30.36 10.33
N THR A 113 4.88 30.01 11.18
CA THR A 113 6.07 30.81 11.45
C THR A 113 7.33 30.10 10.97
N GLU A 114 8.47 30.79 10.91
CA GLU A 114 9.75 30.20 10.47
C GLU A 114 10.15 28.96 11.31
N GLU A 115 9.81 28.93 12.60
CA GLU A 115 10.05 27.77 13.47
C GLU A 115 9.23 26.52 13.06
N ASP A 116 8.10 26.73 12.38
CA ASP A 116 7.20 25.68 11.90
C ASP A 116 7.63 25.11 10.55
N PHE A 117 8.39 25.86 9.74
CA PHE A 117 8.74 25.50 8.37
C PHE A 117 9.48 24.15 8.26
N LYS A 118 10.20 23.75 9.32
CA LYS A 118 10.81 22.40 9.42
C LYS A 118 9.81 21.27 9.19
N SER A 119 8.52 21.48 9.46
CA SER A 119 7.45 20.51 9.20
C SER A 119 7.27 20.23 7.71
N ALA A 120 7.44 21.25 6.86
CA ALA A 120 7.42 21.08 5.40
C ALA A 120 8.58 20.18 4.94
N LYS A 121 9.81 20.45 5.38
CA LYS A 121 10.96 19.58 5.06
C LYS A 121 10.78 18.16 5.59
N LYS A 122 10.26 18.00 6.81
CA LYS A 122 9.98 16.69 7.40
C LYS A 122 8.98 15.88 6.57
N PHE A 123 7.91 16.52 6.08
CA PHE A 123 6.94 15.84 5.23
C PHE A 123 7.51 15.50 3.85
N TYR A 124 8.28 16.41 3.25
CA TYR A 124 9.00 16.15 2.01
C TYR A 124 9.97 14.96 2.12
N ASP A 125 10.72 14.86 3.22
CA ASP A 125 11.62 13.73 3.47
C ASP A 125 10.84 12.44 3.75
N HIS A 126 9.68 12.55 4.41
CA HIS A 126 8.77 11.42 4.60
C HIS A 126 8.30 10.86 3.26
N THR A 127 7.79 11.69 2.34
CA THR A 127 7.32 11.23 1.02
C THR A 127 8.45 10.61 0.19
N ARG A 128 9.65 11.21 0.21
CA ARG A 128 10.86 10.62 -0.40
C ARG A 128 11.35 9.33 0.27
N SER A 129 10.93 9.06 1.51
CA SER A 129 11.24 7.80 2.19
C SER A 129 10.24 6.69 1.91
N ILE A 130 9.07 7.03 1.34
CA ILE A 130 8.06 6.03 0.93
C ILE A 130 8.63 5.20 -0.22
N HIS A 131 9.04 5.87 -1.30
CA HIS A 131 9.76 5.29 -2.43
C HIS A 131 11.22 5.74 -2.41
N LEU A 132 12.12 4.79 -2.13
CA LEU A 132 13.54 5.09 -2.01
C LEU A 132 14.12 5.49 -3.38
N PRO A 133 15.10 6.42 -3.42
CA PRO A 133 15.75 6.81 -4.68
C PRO A 133 16.30 5.62 -5.48
N LYS A 134 16.32 5.77 -6.82
CA LYS A 134 16.74 4.71 -7.77
C LYS A 134 18.08 4.05 -7.45
N TYR A 135 19.00 4.74 -6.77
CA TYR A 135 20.26 4.16 -6.26
C TYR A 135 20.08 2.87 -5.45
N TYR A 136 19.00 2.77 -4.67
CA TYR A 136 18.76 1.62 -3.80
C TYR A 136 18.33 0.37 -4.58
N THR A 137 17.79 0.55 -5.78
CA THR A 137 17.39 -0.53 -6.68
C THR A 137 18.44 -0.73 -7.78
N THR A 138 18.86 -1.97 -8.04
CA THR A 138 19.76 -2.28 -9.16
C THR A 138 19.08 -3.26 -10.09
N ILE A 139 19.10 -3.00 -11.39
CA ILE A 139 18.48 -3.87 -12.40
C ILE A 139 19.52 -4.18 -13.48
N GLU A 140 19.89 -5.45 -13.64
CA GLU A 140 20.84 -5.88 -14.65
C GLU A 140 20.10 -6.20 -15.96
N LEU A 141 20.06 -5.23 -16.88
CA LEU A 141 19.25 -5.30 -18.10
C LEU A 141 19.70 -6.39 -19.08
N GLU A 142 21.00 -6.64 -19.16
CA GLU A 142 21.61 -7.60 -20.09
C GLU A 142 21.45 -9.06 -19.65
N LEU A 143 21.17 -9.30 -18.37
CA LEU A 143 21.04 -10.66 -17.84
C LEU A 143 19.65 -11.25 -18.12
N PRO A 144 19.57 -12.55 -18.50
CA PRO A 144 18.30 -13.19 -18.78
C PRO A 144 17.54 -13.50 -17.47
N GLU A 145 16.21 -13.43 -17.53
CA GLU A 145 15.29 -13.70 -16.42
C GLU A 145 14.95 -15.20 -16.28
N THR A 146 15.93 -16.08 -16.51
CA THR A 146 15.72 -17.53 -16.48
C THR A 146 15.23 -18.01 -15.12
N ARG A 147 14.20 -18.86 -15.11
CA ARG A 147 13.61 -19.46 -13.91
C ARG A 147 14.25 -20.83 -13.61
N PRO A 148 14.27 -21.29 -12.34
CA PRO A 148 13.71 -20.64 -11.16
C PRO A 148 14.55 -19.46 -10.68
N TRP A 149 13.88 -18.44 -10.14
CA TRP A 149 14.58 -17.36 -9.43
C TRP A 149 14.89 -17.79 -7.99
N GLN A 150 15.99 -17.30 -7.45
CA GLN A 150 16.33 -17.41 -6.03
C GLN A 150 16.38 -16.01 -5.42
N SER A 151 16.12 -15.90 -4.12
CA SER A 151 16.22 -14.62 -3.41
C SER A 151 17.08 -14.73 -2.16
N VAL A 152 17.97 -13.77 -1.93
CA VAL A 152 18.74 -13.64 -0.69
C VAL A 152 18.46 -12.28 -0.06
N ILE A 153 18.12 -12.30 1.23
CA ILE A 153 17.94 -11.06 1.99
C ILE A 153 19.29 -10.54 2.47
N THR A 154 19.53 -9.27 2.20
CA THR A 154 20.70 -8.52 2.64
C THR A 154 20.25 -7.22 3.28
N MET A 155 21.16 -6.48 3.91
CA MET A 155 20.81 -5.23 4.58
C MET A 155 21.90 -4.18 4.36
N GLY A 156 21.48 -2.97 3.98
CA GLY A 156 22.33 -1.79 3.88
C GLY A 156 21.85 -0.69 4.81
N LYS A 157 22.24 0.55 4.50
CA LYS A 157 21.82 1.76 5.22
C LYS A 157 21.37 2.82 4.23
N VAL A 158 20.42 3.64 4.63
CA VAL A 158 20.07 4.90 3.96
C VAL A 158 21.20 5.90 4.19
N PHE A 159 21.55 6.64 3.15
CA PHE A 159 22.43 7.79 3.24
C PHE A 159 21.63 9.04 3.65
N THR A 160 22.17 9.82 4.58
CA THR A 160 21.64 11.12 4.96
C THR A 160 21.89 12.16 3.86
N SER A 161 21.28 13.34 3.97
CA SER A 161 21.40 14.41 2.96
C SER A 161 22.83 14.91 2.74
N ASP A 162 23.69 14.79 3.75
CA ASP A 162 25.13 15.08 3.68
C ASP A 162 25.97 13.91 3.11
N GLY A 163 25.33 12.80 2.71
CA GLY A 163 25.98 11.62 2.15
C GLY A 163 26.60 10.67 3.18
N THR A 164 26.36 10.85 4.49
CA THR A 164 26.92 9.95 5.50
C THR A 164 26.09 8.67 5.70
N THR A 165 26.74 7.58 6.13
CA THR A 165 26.11 6.27 6.40
C THR A 165 25.53 6.14 7.81
N ALA A 166 25.26 7.27 8.47
CA ALA A 166 24.63 7.31 9.79
C ALA A 166 23.11 7.04 9.72
N GLY A 167 22.55 6.83 8.51
CA GLY A 167 21.12 6.67 8.31
C GLY A 167 20.56 5.29 8.65
N LYS A 168 19.25 5.19 8.50
CA LYS A 168 18.41 4.06 8.90
C LYS A 168 18.77 2.78 8.12
N PRO A 169 18.64 1.58 8.72
CA PRO A 169 18.84 0.33 8.00
C PRO A 169 17.79 0.16 6.87
N VAL A 170 18.17 -0.54 5.80
CA VAL A 170 17.25 -0.91 4.70
C VAL A 170 17.47 -2.38 4.35
N LEU A 171 16.39 -3.16 4.36
CA LEU A 171 16.42 -4.53 3.85
C LEU A 171 16.39 -4.54 2.33
N PHE A 172 17.15 -5.45 1.72
CA PHE A 172 17.17 -5.69 0.29
C PHE A 172 16.92 -7.16 0.00
N SER A 173 16.04 -7.44 -0.96
CA SER A 173 16.01 -8.74 -1.62
C SER A 173 16.88 -8.70 -2.86
N ARG A 174 17.85 -9.60 -2.93
CA ARG A 174 18.68 -9.84 -4.12
C ARG A 174 18.12 -11.04 -4.85
N PHE A 175 17.69 -10.84 -6.09
CA PHE A 175 17.12 -11.87 -6.93
C PHE A 175 18.18 -12.41 -7.89
N PHE A 176 18.25 -13.73 -7.99
CA PHE A 176 19.18 -14.45 -8.84
C PHE A 176 18.42 -15.30 -9.84
N ASN A 177 18.89 -15.37 -11.09
CA ASN A 177 18.31 -16.24 -12.12
C ASN A 177 18.73 -17.72 -11.91
N ALA A 178 18.31 -18.59 -12.81
CA ALA A 178 18.65 -20.02 -12.77
C ALA A 178 20.15 -20.32 -12.88
N ASN A 179 20.92 -19.41 -13.47
CA ASN A 179 22.38 -19.53 -13.62
C ASN A 179 23.12 -19.05 -12.37
N GLY A 180 22.43 -18.44 -11.40
CA GLY A 180 23.03 -17.83 -10.22
C GLY A 180 23.49 -16.38 -10.41
N ASP A 181 23.12 -15.73 -11.53
CA ASP A 181 23.45 -14.31 -11.75
C ASP A 181 22.46 -13.41 -11.00
N CYS A 182 22.96 -12.40 -10.29
CA CYS A 182 22.14 -11.42 -9.58
C CYS A 182 21.47 -10.47 -10.58
N ILE A 183 20.20 -10.69 -10.91
CA ILE A 183 19.47 -9.93 -11.93
C ILE A 183 18.87 -8.63 -11.41
N THR A 184 18.54 -8.56 -10.12
CA THR A 184 18.03 -7.33 -9.50
C THR A 184 18.21 -7.34 -7.99
N ARG A 185 18.38 -6.14 -7.41
CA ARG A 185 18.30 -5.88 -5.97
C ARG A 185 17.19 -4.88 -5.77
N SER A 186 16.22 -5.21 -4.94
CA SER A 186 15.14 -4.28 -4.58
C SER A 186 15.06 -4.08 -3.07
N PRO A 187 14.84 -2.86 -2.59
CA PRO A 187 14.58 -2.61 -1.18
C PRO A 187 13.25 -3.25 -0.79
N VAL A 188 13.12 -3.61 0.49
CA VAL A 188 11.84 -3.88 1.14
C VAL A 188 11.47 -2.59 1.86
N SER A 189 10.79 -1.69 1.15
CA SER A 189 10.51 -0.32 1.58
C SER A 189 9.02 -0.13 1.88
N THR A 190 8.61 1.07 2.30
CA THR A 190 7.18 1.38 2.51
C THR A 190 6.37 1.19 1.23
N ILE A 191 6.90 1.62 0.08
CA ILE A 191 6.23 1.41 -1.21
C ILE A 191 5.97 -0.08 -1.47
N SER A 192 6.92 -0.97 -1.15
CA SER A 192 6.74 -2.42 -1.28
C SER A 192 5.60 -2.98 -0.42
N ILE A 193 5.34 -2.38 0.74
CA ILE A 193 4.24 -2.79 1.63
C ILE A 193 2.89 -2.33 1.07
N LEU A 194 2.81 -1.08 0.60
CA LEU A 194 1.60 -0.50 0.00
C LEU A 194 1.23 -1.27 -1.27
N GLU A 195 2.20 -1.56 -2.13
CA GLU A 195 2.01 -2.35 -3.35
C GLU A 195 1.55 -3.77 -3.07
N ALA A 196 2.16 -4.45 -2.10
CA ALA A 196 1.73 -5.79 -1.73
C ALA A 196 0.29 -5.81 -1.18
N SER A 197 -0.15 -4.73 -0.53
CA SER A 197 -1.52 -4.53 -0.07
C SER A 197 -2.48 -4.33 -1.25
N ALA A 198 -2.18 -3.40 -2.15
CA ALA A 198 -2.99 -3.06 -3.31
C ALA A 198 -3.10 -4.22 -4.31
N MET A 199 -1.98 -4.86 -4.67
CA MET A 199 -1.95 -6.02 -5.54
C MET A 199 -2.74 -7.21 -4.98
N ALA A 200 -2.77 -7.38 -3.65
CA ALA A 200 -3.60 -8.42 -3.04
C ALA A 200 -5.09 -8.15 -3.26
N GLN A 201 -5.54 -6.89 -3.11
CA GLN A 201 -6.94 -6.52 -3.38
C GLN A 201 -7.29 -6.63 -4.87
N GLU A 202 -6.39 -6.24 -5.78
CA GLU A 202 -6.56 -6.42 -7.23
C GLU A 202 -6.79 -7.89 -7.58
N ILE A 203 -5.92 -8.77 -7.07
CA ILE A 203 -6.01 -10.22 -7.32
C ILE A 203 -7.28 -10.81 -6.70
N PHE A 204 -7.69 -10.35 -5.51
CA PHE A 204 -8.95 -10.77 -4.91
C PHE A 204 -10.17 -10.32 -5.68
N ALA A 205 -10.19 -9.10 -6.20
CA ALA A 205 -11.26 -8.59 -7.05
C ALA A 205 -11.36 -9.45 -8.32
N GLN A 206 -10.23 -9.70 -8.99
CA GLN A 206 -10.19 -10.54 -10.18
C GLN A 206 -10.66 -11.98 -9.90
N ALA A 207 -10.13 -12.61 -8.84
CA ALA A 207 -10.50 -13.97 -8.46
C ALA A 207 -12.00 -14.09 -8.14
N SER A 208 -12.58 -13.09 -7.48
CA SER A 208 -14.01 -13.07 -7.15
C SER A 208 -14.88 -12.96 -8.40
N LEU A 209 -14.47 -12.16 -9.40
CA LEU A 209 -15.16 -12.09 -10.69
C LEU A 209 -15.08 -13.40 -11.48
N LEU A 210 -13.90 -14.02 -11.49
CA LEU A 210 -13.69 -15.32 -12.13
C LEU A 210 -14.53 -16.42 -11.47
N ASP A 211 -14.75 -16.34 -10.16
CA ASP A 211 -15.49 -17.36 -9.44
C ASP A 211 -16.96 -17.45 -9.85
N VAL A 212 -17.55 -16.32 -10.24
CA VAL A 212 -18.93 -16.22 -10.69
C VAL A 212 -19.07 -16.17 -12.22
N ALA A 213 -17.99 -16.30 -12.99
CA ALA A 213 -18.03 -16.32 -14.45
C ALA A 213 -18.48 -17.67 -15.04
N GLU A 214 -19.04 -17.66 -16.27
CA GLU A 214 -19.45 -18.88 -17.00
C GLU A 214 -18.29 -19.88 -17.19
N ASP A 215 -18.56 -21.20 -17.06
CA ASP A 215 -17.52 -22.25 -16.98
C ASP A 215 -16.66 -22.38 -18.24
N ASN A 216 -17.29 -22.24 -19.41
CA ASN A 216 -16.65 -22.30 -20.72
C ASN A 216 -15.54 -21.24 -20.88
N PHE A 217 -15.72 -20.08 -20.26
CA PHE A 217 -14.80 -18.95 -20.33
C PHE A 217 -13.86 -18.88 -19.11
N LYS A 218 -14.33 -19.28 -17.92
CA LYS A 218 -13.57 -19.28 -16.66
C LYS A 218 -12.22 -19.97 -16.79
N THR A 219 -12.13 -21.10 -17.49
CA THR A 219 -10.86 -21.84 -17.65
C THR A 219 -9.83 -21.06 -18.48
N ILE A 220 -10.27 -20.40 -19.56
CA ILE A 220 -9.39 -19.61 -20.43
C ILE A 220 -8.87 -18.39 -19.67
N GLU A 221 -9.77 -17.67 -19.01
CA GLU A 221 -9.40 -16.48 -18.23
C GLU A 221 -8.52 -16.81 -17.03
N ASN A 222 -8.79 -17.89 -16.29
CA ASN A 222 -7.92 -18.33 -15.20
C ASN A 222 -6.49 -18.55 -15.68
N ASN A 223 -6.33 -19.15 -16.87
CA ASN A 223 -5.01 -19.37 -17.46
C ASN A 223 -4.34 -18.05 -17.88
N LEU A 224 -5.10 -17.11 -18.48
CA LEU A 224 -4.58 -15.80 -18.86
C LEU A 224 -4.17 -14.97 -17.64
N HIS A 225 -5.04 -14.93 -16.62
CA HIS A 225 -4.78 -14.24 -15.35
C HIS A 225 -3.57 -14.83 -14.62
N SER A 226 -3.49 -16.16 -14.50
CA SER A 226 -2.34 -16.82 -13.86
C SER A 226 -1.03 -16.52 -14.59
N LYS A 227 -1.06 -16.47 -15.94
CA LYS A 227 0.11 -16.06 -16.75
C LYS A 227 0.48 -14.59 -16.52
N LYS A 228 -0.52 -13.69 -16.47
CA LYS A 228 -0.31 -12.25 -16.19
C LYS A 228 0.37 -12.07 -14.83
N VAL A 229 -0.22 -12.62 -13.76
CA VAL A 229 0.33 -12.52 -12.39
C VAL A 229 1.75 -13.09 -12.31
N LEU A 230 2.00 -14.26 -12.92
CA LEU A 230 3.35 -14.83 -12.98
C LEU A 230 4.32 -14.02 -13.84
N SER A 231 3.85 -13.30 -14.86
CA SER A 231 4.72 -12.42 -15.65
C SER A 231 5.12 -11.17 -14.88
N GLU A 232 4.22 -10.62 -14.07
CA GLU A 232 4.47 -9.46 -13.22
C GLU A 232 5.37 -9.80 -12.03
N LEU A 233 5.11 -10.92 -11.35
CA LEU A 233 5.93 -11.40 -10.24
C LEU A 233 7.38 -11.69 -10.67
N TYR A 234 7.60 -12.22 -11.87
CA TYR A 234 8.93 -12.58 -12.37
C TYR A 234 9.37 -11.62 -13.48
N ASN A 235 9.30 -10.32 -13.20
CA ASN A 235 9.83 -9.25 -14.04
C ASN A 235 10.82 -8.42 -13.22
N LYS A 236 12.09 -8.35 -13.66
CA LYS A 236 13.17 -7.72 -12.88
C LYS A 236 13.00 -6.22 -12.70
N ARG A 237 12.10 -5.60 -13.48
CA ARG A 237 11.73 -4.19 -13.40
C ARG A 237 10.65 -3.92 -12.37
N LEU A 238 9.89 -4.93 -11.96
CA LEU A 238 8.76 -4.80 -11.02
C LEU A 238 9.06 -5.44 -9.67
N THR A 239 10.33 -5.74 -9.36
CA THR A 239 10.69 -6.47 -8.13
C THR A 239 10.49 -5.68 -6.87
N GLU A 240 10.56 -4.35 -6.88
CA GLU A 240 10.25 -3.52 -5.69
C GLU A 240 8.78 -3.66 -5.25
N TYR A 241 7.91 -4.03 -6.19
CA TYR A 241 6.46 -4.11 -6.03
C TYR A 241 6.03 -5.55 -5.71
N SER A 242 6.82 -6.54 -6.12
CA SER A 242 6.59 -7.96 -5.83
C SER A 242 7.46 -8.52 -4.69
N VAL A 243 8.40 -7.75 -4.14
CA VAL A 243 9.39 -8.25 -3.17
C VAL A 243 8.75 -8.89 -1.93
N CYS A 244 7.69 -8.29 -1.39
CA CYS A 244 6.98 -8.80 -0.22
C CYS A 244 6.37 -10.19 -0.50
N VAL A 245 5.78 -10.37 -1.68
CA VAL A 245 5.18 -11.63 -2.12
C VAL A 245 6.24 -12.69 -2.33
N HIS A 246 7.40 -12.33 -2.88
CA HIS A 246 8.55 -13.24 -2.99
C HIS A 246 9.08 -13.67 -1.63
N ILE A 247 9.21 -12.75 -0.68
CA ILE A 247 9.65 -13.06 0.69
C ILE A 247 8.71 -14.09 1.34
N VAL A 248 7.40 -13.85 1.27
CA VAL A 248 6.39 -14.78 1.79
C VAL A 248 6.44 -16.13 1.07
N SER A 249 6.42 -16.11 -0.26
CA SER A 249 6.40 -17.33 -1.09
C SER A 249 7.62 -18.20 -0.83
N ASN A 250 8.81 -17.60 -0.76
CA ASN A 250 10.06 -18.32 -0.54
C ASN A 250 10.19 -18.81 0.89
N HIS A 251 9.72 -18.04 1.88
CA HIS A 251 9.76 -18.45 3.27
C HIS A 251 8.83 -19.64 3.55
N LEU A 252 7.60 -19.61 3.03
CA LEU A 252 6.56 -20.61 3.33
C LEU A 252 6.44 -21.70 2.25
N LYS A 253 7.23 -21.61 1.18
CA LYS A 253 7.19 -22.50 0.01
C LYS A 253 5.80 -22.55 -0.64
N CYS A 254 5.14 -21.40 -0.74
CA CYS A 254 3.84 -21.27 -1.39
C CYS A 254 3.99 -21.56 -2.89
N LYS A 255 3.11 -22.40 -3.43
CA LYS A 255 3.09 -22.76 -4.86
C LYS A 255 2.15 -21.86 -5.67
N GLU A 256 1.13 -21.31 -5.02
CA GLU A 256 0.08 -20.53 -5.66
C GLU A 256 0.21 -19.06 -5.28
N ALA A 257 0.17 -18.17 -6.28
CA ALA A 257 0.29 -16.73 -6.08
C ALA A 257 -0.83 -16.20 -5.18
N LEU A 258 -2.08 -16.66 -5.38
CA LEU A 258 -3.23 -16.23 -4.59
C LEU A 258 -3.03 -16.49 -3.08
N THR A 259 -2.44 -17.63 -2.70
CA THR A 259 -2.09 -17.92 -1.31
C THR A 259 -1.07 -16.92 -0.78
N SER A 260 0.00 -16.65 -1.54
CA SER A 260 1.04 -15.70 -1.14
C SER A 260 0.49 -14.29 -0.97
N PHE A 261 -0.36 -13.83 -1.88
CA PHE A 261 -1.04 -12.54 -1.78
C PHE A 261 -2.00 -12.48 -0.60
N GLY A 262 -2.73 -13.57 -0.31
CA GLY A 262 -3.61 -13.60 0.86
C GLY A 262 -2.88 -13.55 2.19
N ILE A 263 -1.68 -14.12 2.27
CA ILE A 263 -0.79 -13.96 3.42
C ILE A 263 -0.26 -12.53 3.47
N CYS A 264 0.18 -11.96 2.33
CA CYS A 264 0.64 -10.58 2.26
C CYS A 264 -0.44 -9.60 2.73
N ALA A 265 -1.69 -9.74 2.29
CA ALA A 265 -2.80 -8.85 2.69
C ALA A 265 -2.96 -8.75 4.21
N VAL A 266 -2.86 -9.88 4.92
CA VAL A 266 -2.94 -9.90 6.39
C VAL A 266 -1.70 -9.25 7.00
N LEU A 267 -0.50 -9.60 6.51
CA LEU A 267 0.74 -9.05 7.06
C LEU A 267 0.86 -7.53 6.82
N THR A 268 0.54 -7.04 5.63
CA THR A 268 0.59 -5.61 5.31
C THR A 268 -0.43 -4.83 6.14
N ARG A 269 -1.65 -5.35 6.32
CA ARG A 269 -2.68 -4.75 7.19
C ARG A 269 -2.20 -4.61 8.63
N LEU A 270 -1.52 -5.65 9.17
CA LEU A 270 -0.94 -5.61 10.51
C LEU A 270 0.21 -4.61 10.61
N VAL A 271 1.09 -4.56 9.62
CA VAL A 271 2.25 -3.64 9.60
C VAL A 271 1.79 -2.19 9.51
N LEU A 272 0.86 -1.88 8.60
CA LEU A 272 0.32 -0.54 8.39
C LEU A 272 -0.50 -0.05 9.61
N ASN A 273 -1.10 -0.96 10.37
CA ASN A 273 -1.82 -0.64 11.59
C ASN A 273 -1.05 -0.97 12.87
N MET A 274 0.29 -1.09 12.81
CA MET A 274 1.09 -1.33 14.01
C MET A 274 1.18 -0.05 14.86
N PRO A 275 0.69 -0.04 16.11
CA PRO A 275 0.79 1.11 17.00
C PRO A 275 2.24 1.36 17.43
N LYS A 276 2.61 2.62 17.72
CA LYS A 276 3.98 2.96 18.16
C LYS A 276 4.35 2.27 19.48
N SER A 277 3.39 2.14 20.39
CA SER A 277 3.58 1.41 21.65
C SER A 277 3.91 -0.07 21.42
N CYS A 278 3.30 -0.70 20.42
CA CYS A 278 3.62 -2.07 20.03
C CYS A 278 5.03 -2.18 19.43
N LEU A 279 5.48 -1.19 18.65
CA LEU A 279 6.86 -1.15 18.15
C LEU A 279 7.89 -1.11 19.28
N GLU A 280 7.62 -0.34 20.35
CA GLU A 280 8.45 -0.30 21.55
C GLU A 280 8.50 -1.66 22.27
N ILE A 281 7.38 -2.38 22.31
CA ILE A 281 7.32 -3.73 22.88
C ILE A 281 8.17 -4.69 22.05
N ILE A 282 8.03 -4.69 20.73
CA ILE A 282 8.85 -5.51 19.83
C ILE A 282 10.33 -5.18 20.05
N TYR A 283 10.70 -3.89 20.05
CA TYR A 283 12.09 -3.45 20.25
C TYR A 283 12.70 -3.97 21.55
N ARG A 284 11.93 -4.02 22.64
CA ARG A 284 12.42 -4.44 23.96
C ARG A 284 12.42 -5.95 24.18
N ASN A 285 11.42 -6.65 23.63
CA ASN A 285 11.11 -8.03 24.03
C ASN A 285 11.35 -9.06 22.92
N CYS A 286 11.42 -8.64 21.65
CA CYS A 286 11.55 -9.56 20.53
C CYS A 286 12.93 -10.22 20.48
N ASN A 287 12.96 -11.55 20.47
CA ASN A 287 14.19 -12.31 20.25
C ASN A 287 14.45 -12.47 18.75
N ILE A 288 15.00 -11.41 18.14
CA ILE A 288 15.28 -11.32 16.70
C ILE A 288 16.21 -12.45 16.25
N ALA A 289 17.29 -12.72 17.00
CA ALA A 289 18.23 -13.81 16.69
C ALA A 289 17.53 -15.16 16.54
N LYS A 290 16.59 -15.48 17.45
CA LYS A 290 15.83 -16.74 17.41
C LYS A 290 14.87 -16.79 16.22
N ILE A 291 14.17 -15.70 15.91
CA ILE A 291 13.22 -15.65 14.77
C ILE A 291 13.98 -15.83 13.45
N LEU A 292 15.12 -15.16 13.31
CA LEU A 292 15.92 -15.18 12.08
C LEU A 292 16.88 -16.37 12.00
N ASN A 293 16.99 -17.17 13.07
CA ASN A 293 17.94 -18.27 13.21
C ASN A 293 19.40 -17.81 12.93
N ILE A 294 19.80 -16.71 13.56
CA ILE A 294 21.15 -16.15 13.48
C ILE A 294 21.81 -16.13 14.87
N PRO A 295 23.15 -16.07 14.96
CA PRO A 295 23.83 -15.93 16.24
C PRO A 295 23.37 -14.67 16.99
N ALA A 296 23.27 -14.77 18.32
CA ALA A 296 22.98 -13.60 19.15
C ALA A 296 24.08 -12.55 19.01
N ARG A 297 23.68 -11.27 19.00
CA ARG A 297 24.53 -10.08 18.78
C ARG A 297 25.22 -10.04 17.41
N HIS A 298 24.72 -10.79 16.44
CA HIS A 298 25.15 -10.66 15.05
C HIS A 298 24.82 -9.25 14.53
N GLU A 299 25.66 -8.65 13.70
CA GLU A 299 25.45 -7.28 13.20
C GLU A 299 24.07 -7.08 12.56
N PHE A 300 23.58 -8.12 11.86
CA PHE A 300 22.24 -8.16 11.29
C PHE A 300 21.14 -7.99 12.36
N GLU A 301 21.29 -8.60 13.54
CA GLU A 301 20.33 -8.41 14.65
C GLU A 301 20.32 -6.96 15.13
N THR A 302 21.49 -6.34 15.33
CA THR A 302 21.59 -4.93 15.77
C THR A 302 20.89 -4.00 14.79
N ARG A 303 21.16 -4.16 13.49
CA ARG A 303 20.52 -3.33 12.46
C ARG A 303 19.01 -3.58 12.36
N MET A 304 18.53 -4.82 12.55
CA MET A 304 17.08 -5.09 12.62
C MET A 304 16.46 -4.38 13.83
N SER A 305 17.13 -4.40 14.99
CA SER A 305 16.70 -3.68 16.19
C SER A 305 16.60 -2.17 15.95
N ASP A 306 17.59 -1.58 15.28
CA ASP A 306 17.56 -0.16 14.90
C ASP A 306 16.40 0.15 13.95
N GLY A 307 16.07 -0.77 13.05
CA GLY A 307 14.93 -0.64 12.15
C GLY A 307 13.59 -0.62 12.88
N ILE A 308 13.39 -1.54 13.82
CA ILE A 308 12.17 -1.60 14.66
C ILE A 308 12.02 -0.29 15.45
N LYS A 309 13.11 0.17 16.08
CA LYS A 309 13.13 1.44 16.83
C LYS A 309 12.73 2.64 15.97
N ASN A 310 13.08 2.62 14.69
CA ASN A 310 12.74 3.67 13.73
C ASN A 310 11.37 3.48 13.05
N GLY A 311 10.66 2.39 13.37
CA GLY A 311 9.37 2.05 12.76
C GLY A 311 9.44 1.69 11.28
N ASP A 312 10.54 1.06 10.84
CA ASP A 312 10.71 0.64 9.44
C ASP A 312 9.74 -0.51 9.09
N LEU A 313 8.79 -0.22 8.19
CA LEU A 313 7.72 -1.16 7.84
C LEU A 313 8.23 -2.42 7.13
N GLY A 314 9.29 -2.30 6.32
CA GLY A 314 9.88 -3.43 5.63
C GLY A 314 10.54 -4.42 6.60
N ILE A 315 11.21 -3.91 7.62
CA ILE A 315 11.80 -4.69 8.71
C ILE A 315 10.72 -5.39 9.54
N ILE A 316 9.65 -4.68 9.91
CA ILE A 316 8.54 -5.26 10.67
C ILE A 316 7.84 -6.36 9.85
N PHE A 317 7.56 -6.10 8.57
CA PHE A 317 6.98 -7.09 7.65
C PHE A 317 7.86 -8.32 7.53
N TYR A 318 9.17 -8.15 7.34
CA TYR A 318 10.11 -9.26 7.22
C TYR A 318 10.16 -10.10 8.50
N LEU A 319 10.18 -9.47 9.68
CA LEU A 319 10.13 -10.17 10.97
C LEU A 319 8.85 -10.96 11.16
N LEU A 320 7.69 -10.36 10.86
CA LEU A 320 6.41 -11.05 10.92
C LEU A 320 6.37 -12.25 9.98
N CYS A 321 6.85 -12.07 8.75
CA CYS A 321 6.95 -13.15 7.79
C CYS A 321 7.83 -14.30 8.32
N LYS A 322 9.04 -14.00 8.83
CA LYS A 322 9.94 -15.02 9.41
C LYS A 322 9.42 -15.66 10.68
N ALA A 323 8.54 -14.97 11.41
CA ALA A 323 7.90 -15.51 12.59
C ALA A 323 6.74 -16.47 12.24
N LEU A 324 6.21 -16.46 11.00
CA LEU A 324 5.14 -17.36 10.60
C LEU A 324 5.53 -18.85 10.77
N PRO A 325 4.62 -19.69 11.30
CA PRO A 325 4.83 -21.13 11.34
C PRO A 325 4.99 -21.75 9.95
N GLN A 326 5.94 -22.69 9.81
CA GLN A 326 6.12 -23.47 8.59
C GLN A 326 5.01 -24.54 8.48
N ARG A 327 3.88 -24.17 7.88
CA ARG A 327 2.72 -25.05 7.67
C ARG A 327 1.94 -24.67 6.41
N PRO A 328 1.01 -25.52 5.92
CA PRO A 328 0.11 -25.15 4.83
C PRO A 328 -0.85 -24.02 5.24
N TYR A 329 -1.06 -23.08 4.31
CA TYR A 329 -1.97 -21.94 4.44
C TYR A 329 -3.02 -22.02 3.34
N ASN A 330 -4.09 -22.76 3.60
CA ASN A 330 -5.06 -23.12 2.55
C ASN A 330 -6.26 -22.17 2.51
N ASN A 331 -6.46 -21.37 3.55
CA ASN A 331 -7.58 -20.45 3.66
C ASN A 331 -7.26 -19.32 4.64
N HIS A 332 -8.13 -18.31 4.63
CA HIS A 332 -8.05 -17.13 5.48
C HIS A 332 -7.85 -17.47 6.97
N THR A 333 -8.61 -18.43 7.53
CA THR A 333 -8.49 -18.85 8.93
C THR A 333 -7.08 -19.35 9.28
N THR A 334 -6.49 -20.19 8.42
CA THR A 334 -5.12 -20.70 8.66
C THR A 334 -4.06 -19.60 8.59
N VAL A 335 -4.26 -18.59 7.73
CA VAL A 335 -3.42 -17.39 7.65
C VAL A 335 -3.51 -16.59 8.94
N MET A 336 -4.73 -16.30 9.41
CA MET A 336 -4.94 -15.54 10.65
C MET A 336 -4.36 -16.23 11.88
N LEU A 337 -4.57 -17.54 12.03
CA LEU A 337 -3.92 -18.31 13.09
C LEU A 337 -2.40 -18.27 12.99
N GLY A 338 -1.85 -18.13 11.78
CA GLY A 338 -0.41 -18.00 11.56
C GLY A 338 0.09 -16.64 12.00
N ALA A 339 -0.63 -15.58 11.62
CA ALA A 339 -0.34 -14.20 12.01
C ALA A 339 -0.38 -14.02 13.53
N VAL A 340 -1.37 -14.59 14.23
CA VAL A 340 -1.44 -14.63 15.69
C VAL A 340 -0.17 -15.29 16.27
N ALA A 341 0.19 -16.48 15.80
CA ALA A 341 1.37 -17.18 16.28
C ALA A 341 2.69 -16.43 15.96
N ALA A 342 2.73 -15.64 14.87
CA ALA A 342 3.85 -14.78 14.56
C ALA A 342 3.95 -13.60 15.53
N LEU A 343 2.82 -12.94 15.81
CA LEU A 343 2.75 -11.84 16.79
C LEU A 343 3.18 -12.29 18.19
N ASP A 344 2.75 -13.47 18.63
CA ASP A 344 3.15 -14.03 19.91
C ASP A 344 4.68 -14.16 20.03
N LYS A 345 5.36 -14.57 18.94
CA LYS A 345 6.84 -14.63 18.90
C LYS A 345 7.50 -13.26 18.97
N LEU A 346 6.81 -12.21 18.52
CA LEU A 346 7.25 -10.82 18.61
C LEU A 346 6.91 -10.20 19.98
N GLY A 347 6.24 -10.94 20.88
CA GLY A 347 5.83 -10.46 22.20
C GLY A 347 4.55 -9.62 22.17
N LEU A 348 3.72 -9.78 21.13
CA LEU A 348 2.46 -9.07 20.94
C LEU A 348 1.29 -10.06 20.87
N ASN A 349 0.08 -9.55 21.07
CA ASN A 349 -1.15 -10.25 20.73
C ASN A 349 -2.08 -9.31 19.96
N MET A 350 -3.08 -9.88 19.28
CA MET A 350 -3.99 -9.12 18.42
C MET A 350 -4.85 -8.10 19.19
N ASP A 351 -5.28 -8.43 20.41
CA ASP A 351 -6.16 -7.56 21.19
C ASP A 351 -5.42 -6.29 21.64
N LEU A 352 -4.16 -6.43 22.06
CA LEU A 352 -3.29 -5.31 22.39
C LEU A 352 -3.06 -4.39 21.19
N ILE A 353 -2.80 -4.95 20.01
CA ILE A 353 -2.65 -4.16 18.77
C ILE A 353 -3.93 -3.38 18.48
N ALA A 354 -5.09 -4.02 18.61
CA ALA A 354 -6.37 -3.37 18.36
C ALA A 354 -6.64 -2.25 19.37
N GLU A 355 -6.43 -2.48 20.67
CA GLU A 355 -6.64 -1.49 21.72
C GLU A 355 -5.71 -0.27 21.55
N GLU A 356 -4.40 -0.51 21.47
CA GLU A 356 -3.40 0.55 21.29
C GLU A 356 -3.57 1.27 19.95
N GLY A 357 -4.03 0.55 18.93
CA GLY A 357 -4.37 1.12 17.63
C GLY A 357 -5.54 2.08 17.71
N GLN A 358 -6.61 1.75 18.44
CA GLN A 358 -7.74 2.66 18.64
C GLN A 358 -7.32 3.92 19.42
N ILE A 359 -6.47 3.79 20.43
CA ILE A 359 -5.94 4.91 21.20
C ILE A 359 -5.14 5.85 20.30
N GLU A 360 -4.19 5.31 19.52
CA GLU A 360 -3.37 6.12 18.62
C GLU A 360 -4.18 6.76 17.50
N ALA A 361 -5.09 6.01 16.87
CA ALA A 361 -5.96 6.52 15.81
C ALA A 361 -6.83 7.69 16.31
N LYS A 362 -7.43 7.55 17.50
CA LYS A 362 -8.21 8.61 18.12
C LYS A 362 -7.36 9.85 18.40
N SER A 363 -6.16 9.68 18.93
CA SER A 363 -5.24 10.81 19.20
C SER A 363 -4.84 11.55 17.92
N LEU A 364 -4.54 10.82 16.84
CA LEU A 364 -4.24 11.42 15.53
C LEU A 364 -5.45 12.17 14.97
N PHE A 365 -6.63 11.55 15.05
CA PHE A 365 -7.89 12.15 14.59
C PHE A 365 -8.23 13.44 15.33
N GLU A 366 -8.12 13.48 16.66
CA GLU A 366 -8.40 14.69 17.46
C GLU A 366 -7.56 15.90 17.02
N SER A 367 -6.33 15.67 16.56
CA SER A 367 -5.48 16.71 15.99
C SER A 367 -5.93 17.12 14.58
N LEU A 368 -6.30 16.15 13.74
CA LEU A 368 -6.67 16.38 12.34
C LEU A 368 -8.04 17.03 12.18
N GLU A 369 -9.01 16.67 13.03
CA GLU A 369 -10.36 17.22 13.04
C GLU A 369 -10.37 18.73 13.28
N ARG A 370 -9.35 19.25 13.98
CA ARG A 370 -9.16 20.68 14.27
C ARG A 370 -8.34 21.43 13.21
N SER A 371 -7.93 20.76 12.13
CA SER A 371 -7.16 21.41 11.06
C SER A 371 -7.90 22.62 10.50
N LYS A 372 -7.16 23.67 10.11
CA LYS A 372 -7.74 24.79 9.35
C LYS A 372 -8.07 24.41 7.91
N ILE A 373 -7.47 23.34 7.39
CA ILE A 373 -7.60 22.86 6.01
C ILE A 373 -8.84 21.97 5.91
N ALA A 374 -9.83 22.37 5.11
CA ALA A 374 -11.13 21.71 5.08
C ALA A 374 -11.05 20.28 4.55
N SER A 375 -10.28 20.08 3.49
CA SER A 375 -10.07 18.78 2.86
C SER A 375 -9.39 17.80 3.82
N ILE A 376 -8.43 18.25 4.62
CA ILE A 376 -7.78 17.40 5.64
C ILE A 376 -8.78 16.98 6.72
N ARG A 377 -9.65 17.88 7.18
CA ARG A 377 -10.70 17.52 8.15
C ARG A 377 -11.63 16.44 7.56
N LEU A 378 -12.07 16.60 6.32
CA LEU A 378 -12.96 15.63 5.65
C LEU A 378 -12.26 14.27 5.46
N LEU A 379 -11.03 14.27 4.94
CA LEU A 379 -10.22 13.06 4.78
C LEU A 379 -9.96 12.37 6.11
N ALA A 380 -9.71 13.10 7.19
CA ALA A 380 -9.51 12.53 8.52
C ALA A 380 -10.78 11.91 9.11
N ASN A 381 -11.95 12.54 8.90
CA ASN A 381 -13.25 12.00 9.29
C ASN A 381 -13.55 10.69 8.56
N ALA A 382 -13.35 10.66 7.24
CA ALA A 382 -13.47 9.44 6.45
C ALA A 382 -12.43 8.38 6.87
N GLY A 383 -11.19 8.80 7.14
CA GLY A 383 -10.10 7.95 7.55
C GLY A 383 -10.36 7.22 8.86
N ILE A 384 -10.84 7.92 9.90
CA ILE A 384 -11.16 7.30 11.20
C ILE A 384 -12.41 6.40 11.12
N ASP A 385 -13.39 6.76 10.29
CA ASP A 385 -14.56 5.94 10.03
C ASP A 385 -14.16 4.63 9.32
N ASN A 386 -13.37 4.73 8.26
CA ASN A 386 -12.80 3.60 7.55
C ASN A 386 -11.93 2.72 8.44
N PHE A 387 -11.07 3.31 9.27
CA PHE A 387 -10.23 2.58 10.23
C PHE A 387 -11.08 1.69 11.17
N LYS A 388 -12.23 2.17 11.62
CA LYS A 388 -13.16 1.40 12.47
C LYS A 388 -13.89 0.30 11.69
N LYS A 389 -14.22 0.56 10.43
CA LYS A 389 -14.88 -0.41 9.53
C LYS A 389 -13.93 -1.49 9.02
N GLN A 390 -12.63 -1.23 9.03
CA GLN A 390 -11.61 -2.20 8.69
C GLN A 390 -11.39 -3.17 9.85
N GLU A 391 -11.82 -4.41 9.67
CA GLU A 391 -11.48 -5.45 10.62
C GLU A 391 -10.04 -5.92 10.39
N TYR A 392 -9.19 -5.81 11.43
CA TYR A 392 -7.80 -6.30 11.42
C TYR A 392 -7.64 -7.77 11.02
N LYS A 393 -8.72 -8.52 11.18
CA LYS A 393 -8.76 -9.95 10.90
C LYS A 393 -9.09 -10.24 9.45
N GLU A 394 -9.63 -9.30 8.68
CA GLU A 394 -10.05 -9.55 7.32
C GLU A 394 -8.92 -9.30 6.31
N SER A 395 -8.79 -10.18 5.32
CA SER A 395 -7.80 -10.01 4.24
C SER A 395 -8.31 -9.14 3.10
N ARG A 396 -9.63 -8.93 3.00
CA ARG A 396 -10.27 -8.19 1.90
C ARG A 396 -10.85 -6.87 2.41
N LEU A 397 -10.70 -5.82 1.61
CA LEU A 397 -11.40 -4.56 1.83
C LEU A 397 -12.80 -4.62 1.21
N ASP A 398 -13.80 -4.20 1.98
CA ASP A 398 -15.17 -4.06 1.50
C ASP A 398 -15.44 -2.61 1.08
N PHE A 399 -15.03 -2.27 -0.14
CA PHE A 399 -15.15 -0.91 -0.69
C PHE A 399 -16.59 -0.38 -0.73
N GLN A 400 -17.62 -1.25 -0.67
CA GLN A 400 -19.03 -0.83 -0.61
C GLN A 400 -19.46 -0.33 0.76
N LYS A 401 -18.61 -0.46 1.79
CA LYS A 401 -18.86 0.07 3.15
C LYS A 401 -17.98 1.26 3.50
N LEU A 402 -16.91 1.46 2.74
CA LEU A 402 -15.90 2.48 3.02
C LEU A 402 -16.32 3.85 2.48
N SER A 403 -15.84 4.88 3.16
CA SER A 403 -15.93 6.27 2.74
C SER A 403 -14.75 6.59 1.82
N ILE A 404 -14.98 6.63 0.51
CA ILE A 404 -13.96 6.86 -0.52
C ILE A 404 -14.39 7.96 -1.50
N PRO A 405 -13.47 8.75 -2.05
CA PRO A 405 -13.82 9.84 -2.97
C PRO A 405 -14.12 9.32 -4.38
N ASN A 406 -14.70 10.18 -5.22
CA ASN A 406 -14.77 9.92 -6.65
C ASN A 406 -13.37 9.90 -7.28
N ALA A 407 -13.15 9.04 -8.27
CA ALA A 407 -11.88 8.93 -8.97
C ALA A 407 -11.82 9.85 -10.18
N LEU A 408 -10.64 10.42 -10.46
CA LEU A 408 -10.35 11.16 -11.69
C LEU A 408 -10.26 10.20 -12.88
N LEU A 409 -10.89 10.53 -14.00
CA LEU A 409 -10.90 9.71 -15.23
C LEU A 409 -10.04 10.33 -16.34
N ASP A 410 -9.93 9.61 -17.47
CA ASP A 410 -9.13 10.00 -18.62
C ASP A 410 -9.48 11.40 -19.19
N ASP A 411 -10.76 11.76 -19.17
CA ASP A 411 -11.32 13.02 -19.64
C ASP A 411 -11.35 14.14 -18.59
N LEU A 412 -10.69 13.92 -17.44
CA LEU A 412 -10.66 14.82 -16.29
C LEU A 412 -12.00 14.98 -15.55
N SER A 413 -13.00 14.17 -15.88
CA SER A 413 -14.21 14.08 -15.06
C SER A 413 -13.98 13.20 -13.83
N PHE A 414 -14.87 13.33 -12.85
CA PHE A 414 -14.86 12.49 -11.64
C PHE A 414 -15.95 11.42 -11.73
N GLY A 415 -15.56 10.16 -11.55
CA GLY A 415 -16.44 9.00 -11.59
C GLY A 415 -16.57 8.33 -10.22
N GLU A 416 -17.80 8.08 -9.79
CA GLU A 416 -18.11 7.22 -8.65
C GLU A 416 -18.00 5.74 -9.07
N ILE A 417 -17.09 4.99 -8.44
CA ILE A 417 -16.86 3.57 -8.74
C ILE A 417 -17.60 2.65 -7.76
N PHE A 418 -17.42 2.87 -6.46
CA PHE A 418 -18.12 2.13 -5.40
C PHE A 418 -19.10 3.08 -4.71
N SER A 419 -20.36 2.67 -4.63
CA SER A 419 -21.39 3.38 -3.89
C SER A 419 -21.53 2.81 -2.48
N SER A 420 -21.60 3.68 -1.48
CA SER A 420 -21.84 3.34 -0.08
C SER A 420 -22.81 4.37 0.48
N GLU A 421 -23.91 3.89 1.09
CA GLU A 421 -24.98 4.75 1.63
C GLU A 421 -24.48 5.74 2.68
N ASN A 422 -23.40 5.39 3.39
CA ASN A 422 -22.81 6.21 4.45
C ASN A 422 -21.41 6.72 4.05
N ASN A 423 -21.17 6.94 2.76
CA ASN A 423 -19.90 7.47 2.27
C ASN A 423 -19.76 8.96 2.61
N ILE A 424 -18.91 9.27 3.59
CA ILE A 424 -18.61 10.65 4.03
C ILE A 424 -18.05 11.51 2.89
N LEU A 425 -17.39 10.89 1.91
CA LEU A 425 -16.72 11.57 0.79
C LEU A 425 -17.55 11.57 -0.50
N ALA A 426 -18.81 11.13 -0.49
CA ALA A 426 -19.66 11.07 -1.67
C ALA A 426 -19.82 12.43 -2.35
N ASP A 427 -20.04 13.48 -1.55
CA ASP A 427 -20.26 14.85 -2.01
C ASP A 427 -18.99 15.71 -1.96
N LEU A 428 -17.81 15.09 -1.79
CA LEU A 428 -16.55 15.82 -1.80
C LEU A 428 -16.33 16.45 -3.18
N ASN A 429 -16.27 17.79 -3.23
CA ASN A 429 -15.83 18.47 -4.44
C ASN A 429 -14.33 18.23 -4.65
N MET A 430 -14.01 17.31 -5.55
CA MET A 430 -12.64 16.88 -5.81
C MET A 430 -11.77 17.99 -6.41
N GLU A 431 -12.34 18.95 -7.15
CA GLU A 431 -11.58 20.09 -7.67
C GLU A 431 -11.14 21.00 -6.52
N ASP A 432 -12.07 21.38 -5.64
CA ASP A 432 -11.75 22.23 -4.48
C ASP A 432 -10.75 21.54 -3.55
N CYS A 433 -10.93 20.23 -3.33
CA CYS A 433 -10.01 19.40 -2.55
C CYS A 433 -8.59 19.41 -3.15
N TYR A 434 -8.50 19.15 -4.46
CA TYR A 434 -7.23 19.18 -5.17
C TYR A 434 -6.57 20.56 -5.09
N GLN A 435 -7.30 21.65 -5.33
CA GLN A 435 -6.73 23.01 -5.28
C GLN A 435 -6.20 23.36 -3.88
N GLU A 436 -6.94 23.02 -2.83
CA GLU A 436 -6.53 23.28 -1.45
C GLU A 436 -5.24 22.52 -1.09
N LEU A 437 -5.19 21.21 -1.39
CA LEU A 437 -4.04 20.38 -1.05
C LEU A 437 -2.82 20.64 -1.96
N PHE A 438 -3.05 20.93 -3.24
CA PHE A 438 -1.99 21.24 -4.19
C PHE A 438 -1.27 22.55 -3.84
N SER A 439 -1.97 23.54 -3.27
CA SER A 439 -1.32 24.75 -2.74
C SER A 439 -0.30 24.40 -1.65
N GLY A 440 -0.66 23.51 -0.73
CA GLY A 440 0.24 23.02 0.30
C GLY A 440 1.42 22.23 -0.27
N GLN A 441 1.19 21.39 -1.28
CA GLN A 441 2.27 20.67 -1.97
C GLN A 441 3.32 21.64 -2.53
N ARG A 442 2.88 22.68 -3.25
CA ARG A 442 3.80 23.67 -3.84
C ARG A 442 4.62 24.40 -2.78
N TRP A 443 4.01 24.69 -1.63
CA TRP A 443 4.72 25.27 -0.50
C TRP A 443 5.82 24.34 -0.01
N VAL A 444 5.47 23.07 0.24
CA VAL A 444 6.42 22.05 0.72
C VAL A 444 7.59 21.88 -0.23
N GLU A 445 7.32 21.77 -1.53
CA GLU A 445 8.37 21.64 -2.55
C GLU A 445 9.30 22.85 -2.57
N ARG A 446 8.74 24.05 -2.62
CA ARG A 446 9.51 25.30 -2.65
C ARG A 446 10.42 25.43 -1.42
N PHE A 447 9.91 25.13 -0.23
CA PHE A 447 10.69 25.21 0.99
C PHE A 447 11.77 24.13 1.05
N ALA A 448 11.45 22.89 0.67
CA ALA A 448 12.40 21.79 0.69
C ALA A 448 13.56 22.00 -0.30
N GLU A 449 13.30 22.58 -1.48
CA GLU A 449 14.33 22.96 -2.46
C GLU A 449 15.24 24.10 -1.94
N ALA A 450 14.78 24.92 -1.00
CA ALA A 450 15.58 26.00 -0.40
C ALA A 450 16.47 25.55 0.77
N CYS A 451 16.26 24.33 1.29
CA CYS A 451 17.09 23.76 2.36
C CYS A 451 18.43 23.28 1.78
N LEU A 452 19.54 23.80 2.32
CA LEU A 452 20.93 23.45 1.90
C LEU A 452 21.53 22.30 2.72
#